data_AF-A0A1F8QEB3-F1
#
_entry.id   AF-A0A1F8QEB3-F1
#
_cell.length_a   1.000
_cell.length_b   1.000
_cell.length_c   1.000
_cell.angle_alpha   90.00
_cell.angle_beta   90.00
_cell.angle_gamma   90.00
#
_symmetry.space_group_name_H-M   'P 1'
#
loop_
_entity.id
_entity.type
_entity.pdbx_description
1 polymer ?
#
loop_
_entity_poly.entity_id
_entity_poly.type
_entity_poly.pdbx_seq_one_letter_code
_entity_poly.pdbx_strand_id
1 'polypeptide(L)'
;MSDDADSRLKPDYDRAEDQAKIDQDEIDQDRGAQSSAPQVDTDQVIEDRPAGYPYINLAWIINNLRQNLPPDDPTPAELVKVFRLFVDYHIRLNDWNDLHNQLSDILFNYGQFSREVERLSDSNEDPEPRAIGIHWHPVAQRVTALLDWASVPRSIFPAEPFARLQDRMIGPAWAVELCKSSDRLESLTRPADIPRLFLQPREPFASRSQYVDINELYDAGSEFYDVAERWMYLVDRHVHKITKELLNLSRLLLSTLVNDRWTA
;
A
#
# COMPACT_ATOMS: atom_id res chain seq x y z
N MET A 1 -8.94 6.22 -49.29
CA MET A 1 -9.72 7.11 -48.41
C MET A 1 -10.52 6.22 -47.48
N SER A 2 -9.99 6.02 -46.27
CA SER A 2 -10.70 5.71 -45.01
C SER A 2 -9.61 5.38 -44.00
N ASP A 3 -9.06 6.42 -43.41
CA ASP A 3 -8.50 6.36 -42.06
C ASP A 3 -9.68 6.62 -41.14
N ASP A 4 -10.00 5.68 -40.25
CA ASP A 4 -10.79 5.98 -39.06
C ASP A 4 -10.65 4.87 -38.01
N ALA A 5 -10.61 5.31 -36.76
CA ALA A 5 -10.72 4.58 -35.50
C ALA A 5 -9.46 3.91 -34.92
N ASP A 6 -8.56 4.72 -34.39
CA ASP A 6 -7.84 4.38 -33.15
C ASP A 6 -8.05 5.51 -32.12
N SER A 7 -9.16 5.42 -31.39
CA SER A 7 -9.46 6.28 -30.23
C SER A 7 -9.62 5.38 -29.02
N ARG A 8 -8.49 4.86 -28.54
CA ARG A 8 -8.42 4.24 -27.21
C ARG A 8 -8.52 5.34 -26.16
N LEU A 9 -9.60 5.26 -25.38
CA LEU A 9 -9.86 6.03 -24.17
C LEU A 9 -8.62 6.00 -23.27
N LYS A 10 -8.01 7.17 -23.07
CA LYS A 10 -7.08 7.36 -21.95
C LYS A 10 -7.91 7.35 -20.65
N PRO A 11 -7.49 6.62 -19.60
CA PRO A 11 -8.15 6.74 -18.30
C PRO A 11 -7.99 8.17 -17.76
N ASP A 12 -9.07 8.73 -17.21
CA ASP A 12 -9.14 10.04 -16.55
C ASP A 12 -8.28 10.03 -15.27
N TYR A 13 -6.99 10.38 -15.41
CA TYR A 13 -6.05 10.52 -14.28
C TYR A 13 -6.39 11.71 -13.37
N ASP A 14 -7.12 12.70 -13.85
CA ASP A 14 -7.35 13.97 -13.15
C ASP A 14 -8.24 13.82 -11.90
N ARG A 15 -9.12 12.81 -11.87
CA ARG A 15 -10.04 12.58 -10.74
C ARG A 15 -9.33 12.02 -9.49
N ALA A 16 -8.18 11.37 -9.66
CA ALA A 16 -7.36 10.88 -8.54
C ALA A 16 -6.50 12.00 -7.92
N GLU A 17 -6.17 13.04 -8.68
CA GLU A 17 -5.43 14.21 -8.17
C GLU A 17 -6.27 15.05 -7.21
N ASP A 18 -7.58 15.15 -7.45
CA ASP A 18 -8.48 15.94 -6.62
C ASP A 18 -8.75 15.28 -5.25
N GLN A 19 -8.80 13.95 -5.18
CA GLN A 19 -8.97 13.25 -3.90
C GLN A 19 -7.69 13.33 -3.04
N ALA A 20 -6.51 13.28 -3.66
CA ALA A 20 -5.24 13.40 -2.95
C ALA A 20 -4.94 14.83 -2.44
N LYS A 21 -5.52 15.87 -3.04
CA LYS A 21 -5.44 17.25 -2.53
C LYS A 21 -6.29 17.47 -1.28
N ILE A 22 -7.45 16.82 -1.19
CA ILE A 22 -8.36 16.93 -0.04
C ILE A 22 -7.69 16.36 1.23
N ASP A 23 -7.01 15.22 1.13
CA ASP A 23 -6.28 14.61 2.25
C ASP A 23 -5.02 15.42 2.65
N GLN A 24 -4.55 16.30 1.77
CA GLN A 24 -3.35 17.13 1.99
C GLN A 24 -3.69 18.43 2.74
N ASP A 25 -4.86 19.03 2.46
CA ASP A 25 -5.34 20.24 3.14
C ASP A 25 -5.80 19.97 4.59
N GLU A 26 -6.24 18.74 4.90
CA GLU A 26 -6.62 18.35 6.27
C GLU A 26 -5.41 18.13 7.19
N ILE A 27 -4.26 17.74 6.62
CA ILE A 27 -2.99 17.56 7.36
C ILE A 27 -2.29 18.90 7.64
N ASP A 28 -2.49 19.91 6.79
CA ASP A 28 -1.85 21.23 6.96
C ASP A 28 -2.64 22.20 7.87
N GLN A 29 -3.94 21.96 8.14
CA GLN A 29 -4.72 22.78 9.08
C GLN A 29 -4.39 22.54 10.57
N ASP A 30 -3.77 21.41 10.93
CA ASP A 30 -3.41 21.09 12.33
C ASP A 30 -2.06 21.69 12.77
N ARG A 31 -1.39 22.47 11.90
CA ARG A 31 -0.13 23.18 12.20
C ARG A 31 -0.33 24.60 12.77
N GLY A 32 -1.57 25.01 13.02
CA GLY A 32 -1.94 26.36 13.45
C GLY A 32 -2.10 26.60 14.97
N ALA A 33 -1.98 25.58 15.83
CA ALA A 33 -2.17 25.77 17.27
C ALA A 33 -0.83 26.05 18.00
N GLN A 34 -0.72 27.25 18.57
CA GLN A 34 0.43 27.73 19.32
C GLN A 34 0.68 26.94 20.62
N SER A 35 1.94 26.52 20.78
CA SER A 35 2.76 26.55 22.00
C SER A 35 2.16 26.04 23.32
N SER A 36 2.57 24.83 23.70
CA SER A 36 3.08 24.53 25.04
C SER A 36 4.21 23.52 24.88
N ALA A 37 5.43 23.90 25.24
CA ALA A 37 6.58 23.02 25.14
C ALA A 37 6.39 21.78 26.05
N PRO A 38 6.40 20.55 25.51
CA PRO A 38 6.37 19.38 26.37
C PRO A 38 7.73 19.25 27.08
N GLN A 39 7.70 19.11 28.40
CA GLN A 39 8.86 18.68 29.18
C GLN A 39 9.41 17.40 28.56
N VAL A 40 10.67 17.45 28.14
CA VAL A 40 11.36 16.36 27.46
C VAL A 40 11.68 15.27 28.47
N ASP A 41 10.83 14.25 28.51
CA ASP A 41 11.13 13.01 29.21
C ASP A 41 12.15 12.21 28.38
N THR A 42 13.42 12.24 28.78
CA THR A 42 14.54 11.59 28.09
C THR A 42 14.61 10.08 28.30
N ASP A 43 13.73 9.50 29.11
CA ASP A 43 13.80 8.10 29.55
C ASP A 43 12.97 7.11 28.73
N GLN A 44 12.21 7.56 27.73
CA GLN A 44 11.59 6.63 26.77
C GLN A 44 12.60 6.19 25.72
N VAL A 45 13.39 5.18 26.09
CA VAL A 45 14.12 4.35 25.14
C VAL A 45 13.08 3.77 24.18
N ILE A 46 13.23 4.10 22.89
CA ILE A 46 12.43 3.55 21.80
C ILE A 46 12.79 2.06 21.70
N GLU A 47 12.10 1.19 22.47
CA GLU A 47 12.35 -0.25 22.52
C GLU A 47 11.52 -1.05 21.50
N ASP A 48 10.48 -0.46 20.90
CA ASP A 48 9.70 -1.13 19.86
C ASP A 48 10.39 -1.02 18.50
N ARG A 49 11.09 -2.09 18.13
CA ARG A 49 11.89 -2.17 16.90
C ARG A 49 11.29 -3.15 15.89
N PRO A 50 11.10 -2.75 14.62
CA PRO A 50 10.92 -3.71 13.52
C PRO A 50 12.21 -4.50 13.27
N ALA A 51 12.12 -5.82 13.15
CA ALA A 51 13.26 -6.72 12.97
C ALA A 51 14.18 -6.27 11.82
N GLY A 52 15.49 -6.16 12.08
CA GLY A 52 16.52 -5.92 11.04
C GLY A 52 17.28 -4.58 11.08
N TYR A 53 16.86 -3.56 11.84
CA TYR A 53 17.49 -2.22 11.83
C TYR A 53 18.65 -1.98 12.82
N PRO A 54 19.90 -1.66 12.44
CA PRO A 54 21.03 -1.56 13.39
C PRO A 54 20.69 -0.75 14.66
N TYR A 55 21.01 -1.29 15.83
CA TYR A 55 20.73 -0.67 17.13
C TYR A 55 21.56 0.62 17.26
N ILE A 56 20.93 1.77 17.06
CA ILE A 56 21.51 3.08 17.35
C ILE A 56 21.11 3.45 18.78
N ASN A 57 22.05 3.36 19.72
CA ASN A 57 21.82 3.80 21.09
C ASN A 57 21.81 5.34 21.15
N LEU A 58 20.66 5.93 20.81
CA LEU A 58 20.47 7.38 20.79
C LEU A 58 20.78 8.01 22.16
N ALA A 59 20.39 7.36 23.26
CA ALA A 59 20.67 7.86 24.62
C ALA A 59 22.18 7.99 24.89
N TRP A 60 22.97 6.98 24.49
CA TRP A 60 24.43 7.05 24.59
C TRP A 60 25.02 8.15 23.71
N ILE A 61 24.56 8.29 22.45
CA ILE A 61 25.05 9.33 21.53
C ILE A 61 24.77 10.73 22.10
N ILE A 62 23.55 10.96 22.58
CA ILE A 62 23.13 12.25 23.15
C ILE A 62 23.91 12.57 24.42
N ASN A 63 24.10 11.60 25.31
CA ASN A 63 24.85 11.81 26.55
C ASN A 63 26.32 12.16 26.26
N ASN A 64 26.94 11.47 25.29
CA ASN A 64 28.30 11.83 24.86
C ASN A 64 28.35 13.21 24.23
N LEU A 65 27.40 13.58 23.38
CA LEU A 65 27.38 14.92 22.76
C LEU A 65 27.23 16.02 23.82
N ARG A 66 26.33 15.85 24.79
CA ARG A 66 26.15 16.81 25.91
C ARG A 66 27.38 16.94 26.80
N GLN A 67 28.18 15.88 26.95
CA GLN A 67 29.41 15.91 27.74
C GLN A 67 30.56 16.61 27.02
N ASN A 68 30.52 16.71 25.68
CA ASN A 68 31.60 17.25 24.86
C ASN A 68 31.26 18.60 24.22
N LEU A 69 30.02 19.07 24.32
CA LEU A 69 29.56 20.36 23.82
C LEU A 69 29.26 21.34 24.97
N PRO A 70 29.27 22.65 24.72
CA PRO A 70 28.85 23.65 25.69
C PRO A 70 27.43 23.36 26.24
N PRO A 71 27.13 23.70 27.52
CA PRO A 71 25.84 23.41 28.14
C PRO A 71 24.61 23.99 27.42
N ASP A 72 24.79 25.11 26.71
CA ASP A 72 23.73 25.83 25.99
C ASP A 72 23.78 25.59 24.46
N ASP A 73 24.56 24.60 24.00
CA ASP A 73 24.65 24.28 22.58
C ASP A 73 23.33 23.65 22.08
N PRO A 74 22.68 24.18 21.02
CA PRO A 74 21.44 23.63 20.49
C PRO A 74 21.63 22.31 19.70
N THR A 75 22.87 22.00 19.28
CA THR A 75 23.20 20.90 18.38
C THR A 75 22.73 19.53 18.88
N PRO A 76 22.85 19.15 20.18
CA PRO A 76 22.31 17.90 20.67
C PRO A 76 20.80 17.79 20.47
N ALA A 77 20.03 18.85 20.72
CA ALA A 77 18.58 18.83 20.56
C ALA A 77 18.16 18.73 19.09
N GLU A 78 18.86 19.43 18.20
CA GLU A 78 18.65 19.35 16.76
C GLU A 78 18.98 17.95 16.22
N LEU A 79 20.09 17.35 16.66
CA LEU A 79 20.45 15.97 16.29
C LEU A 79 19.40 14.97 16.73
N VAL A 80 18.85 15.09 17.95
CA VAL A 80 17.72 14.22 18.39
C VAL A 80 16.54 14.34 17.46
N LYS A 81 16.15 15.55 17.10
CA LYS A 81 15.04 15.79 16.18
C LYS A 81 15.29 15.14 14.83
N VAL A 82 16.50 15.31 14.27
CA VAL A 82 16.87 14.72 12.98
C VAL A 82 16.90 13.19 13.04
N PHE A 83 17.44 12.59 14.11
CA PHE A 83 17.44 11.14 14.27
C PHE A 83 16.03 10.56 14.40
N ARG A 84 15.12 11.23 15.13
CA ARG A 84 13.71 10.83 15.22
C ARG A 84 13.04 10.84 13.85
N LEU A 85 13.26 11.88 13.06
CA LEU A 85 12.77 11.94 11.67
C LEU A 85 13.37 10.82 10.81
N PHE A 86 14.65 10.50 11.01
CA PHE A 86 15.33 9.42 10.29
C PHE A 86 14.68 8.06 10.56
N VAL A 87 14.39 7.77 11.84
CA VAL A 87 13.69 6.54 12.26
C VAL A 87 12.28 6.49 11.69
N ASP A 88 11.51 7.59 11.78
CA ASP A 88 10.15 7.68 11.23
C ASP A 88 10.15 7.38 9.71
N TYR A 89 11.02 8.04 8.96
CA TYR A 89 11.13 7.81 7.52
C TYR A 89 11.55 6.38 7.17
N HIS A 90 12.41 5.75 7.97
CA HIS A 90 12.78 4.34 7.75
C HIS A 90 11.61 3.38 7.99
N ILE A 91 10.83 3.58 9.05
CA ILE A 91 9.65 2.77 9.33
C ILE A 91 8.65 2.92 8.18
N ARG A 92 8.40 4.16 7.74
CA ARG A 92 7.50 4.43 6.62
C ARG A 92 8.00 3.86 5.31
N LEU A 93 9.30 3.96 5.03
CA LEU A 93 9.92 3.36 3.85
C LEU A 93 9.75 1.84 3.85
N ASN A 94 9.94 1.20 5.01
CA ASN A 94 9.74 -0.23 5.14
C ASN A 94 8.29 -0.62 4.80
N ASP A 95 7.30 0.05 5.41
CA ASP A 95 5.89 -0.25 5.16
C ASP A 95 5.49 -0.01 3.70
N TRP A 96 5.99 1.05 3.06
CA TRP A 96 5.74 1.28 1.62
C TRP A 96 6.41 0.23 0.73
N ASN A 97 7.63 -0.22 1.05
CA ASN A 97 8.30 -1.30 0.32
C ASN A 97 7.56 -2.63 0.48
N ASP A 98 7.06 -2.93 1.68
CA ASP A 98 6.26 -4.14 1.91
C ASP A 98 4.96 -4.12 1.10
N LEU A 99 4.31 -2.97 0.98
CA LEU A 99 3.14 -2.78 0.12
C LEU A 99 3.50 -2.94 -1.36
N HIS A 100 4.60 -2.32 -1.81
CA HIS A 100 5.11 -2.47 -3.19
C HIS A 100 5.32 -3.95 -3.53
N ASN A 101 6.07 -4.67 -2.69
CA ASN A 101 6.41 -6.06 -2.94
C ASN A 101 5.17 -6.94 -3.06
N GLN A 102 4.17 -6.73 -2.21
CA GLN A 102 2.92 -7.48 -2.25
C GLN A 102 2.07 -7.16 -3.49
N LEU A 103 1.97 -5.89 -3.89
CA LEU A 103 1.30 -5.51 -5.15
C LEU A 103 2.03 -6.09 -6.37
N SER A 104 3.36 -6.13 -6.32
CA SER A 104 4.19 -6.67 -7.41
C SER A 104 3.96 -8.17 -7.57
N ASP A 105 3.91 -8.90 -6.45
CA ASP A 105 3.53 -10.32 -6.42
C ASP A 105 2.12 -10.53 -6.99
N ILE A 106 1.15 -9.69 -6.64
CA ILE A 106 -0.23 -9.77 -7.17
C ILE A 106 -0.22 -9.61 -8.69
N LEU A 107 0.41 -8.55 -9.21
CA LEU A 107 0.48 -8.26 -10.65
C LEU A 107 1.22 -9.36 -11.42
N PHE A 108 2.29 -9.91 -10.83
CA PHE A 108 3.02 -11.03 -11.41
C PHE A 108 2.13 -12.28 -11.57
N ASN A 109 1.36 -12.63 -10.53
CA ASN A 109 0.42 -13.76 -10.60
C ASN A 109 -0.75 -13.47 -11.55
N TYR A 110 -1.23 -12.22 -11.56
CA TYR A 110 -2.30 -11.78 -12.46
C TYR A 110 -1.92 -11.97 -13.93
N GLY A 111 -0.66 -11.73 -14.30
CA GLY A 111 -0.20 -11.93 -15.68
C GLY A 111 -0.31 -13.37 -16.20
N GLN A 112 -0.46 -14.39 -15.34
CA GLN A 112 -0.78 -15.75 -15.77
C GLN A 112 -2.28 -15.93 -15.99
N PHE A 113 -3.10 -15.34 -15.12
CA PHE A 113 -4.55 -15.34 -15.23
C PHE A 113 -5.01 -14.59 -16.49
N SER A 114 -4.48 -13.39 -16.74
CA SER A 114 -4.88 -12.57 -17.90
C SER A 114 -4.61 -13.28 -19.23
N ARG A 115 -3.46 -13.95 -19.36
CA ARG A 115 -3.12 -14.74 -20.55
C ARG A 115 -4.10 -15.88 -20.80
N GLU A 116 -4.61 -16.51 -19.75
CA GLU A 116 -5.61 -17.56 -19.90
C GLU A 116 -6.98 -16.97 -20.32
N VAL A 117 -7.37 -15.83 -19.76
CA VAL A 117 -8.59 -15.12 -20.19
C VAL A 117 -8.51 -14.71 -21.66
N GLU A 118 -7.37 -14.18 -22.10
CA GLU A 118 -7.11 -13.85 -23.51
C GLU A 118 -7.18 -15.10 -24.41
N ARG A 119 -6.53 -16.20 -24.00
CA ARG A 119 -6.59 -17.47 -24.74
C ARG A 119 -8.02 -17.97 -24.92
N LEU A 120 -8.86 -17.87 -23.88
CA LEU A 120 -10.26 -18.29 -23.91
C LEU A 120 -11.11 -17.37 -24.80
N SER A 121 -10.84 -16.07 -24.77
CA SER A 121 -11.46 -15.11 -25.68
C SER A 121 -11.14 -15.44 -27.16
N ASP A 122 -9.92 -15.89 -27.44
CA ASP A 122 -9.48 -16.23 -28.79
C ASP A 122 -9.96 -17.62 -29.26
N SER A 123 -10.11 -18.59 -28.34
CA SER A 123 -10.47 -19.96 -28.69
C SER A 123 -11.96 -20.16 -29.01
N ASN A 124 -12.82 -19.19 -28.64
CA ASN A 124 -14.27 -19.26 -28.80
C ASN A 124 -14.88 -20.52 -28.14
N GLU A 125 -14.16 -21.09 -27.16
CA GLU A 125 -14.57 -22.21 -26.32
C GLU A 125 -15.29 -21.66 -25.10
N ASP A 126 -16.42 -22.25 -24.71
CA ASP A 126 -17.10 -21.83 -23.49
C ASP A 126 -16.29 -22.31 -22.26
N PRO A 127 -15.69 -21.41 -21.47
CA PRO A 127 -14.82 -21.83 -20.39
C PRO A 127 -15.61 -22.35 -19.20
N GLU A 128 -15.16 -23.48 -18.65
CA GLU A 128 -15.65 -23.97 -17.37
C GLU A 128 -15.16 -23.03 -16.25
N PRO A 129 -16.03 -22.50 -15.37
CA PRO A 129 -15.64 -21.61 -14.28
C PRO A 129 -14.50 -22.16 -13.41
N ARG A 130 -14.47 -23.49 -13.20
CA ARG A 130 -13.43 -24.16 -12.43
C ARG A 130 -12.03 -24.02 -13.06
N ALA A 131 -11.93 -24.10 -14.37
CA ALA A 131 -10.65 -23.96 -15.07
C ALA A 131 -10.10 -22.54 -14.87
N ILE A 132 -10.95 -21.53 -15.05
CA ILE A 132 -10.60 -20.13 -14.80
C ILE A 132 -10.22 -19.91 -13.32
N GLY A 133 -10.98 -20.49 -12.39
CA GLY A 133 -10.74 -20.39 -10.96
C GLY A 133 -9.37 -20.93 -10.52
N ILE A 134 -8.82 -21.95 -11.19
CA ILE A 134 -7.47 -22.46 -10.91
C ILE A 134 -6.40 -21.38 -11.18
N HIS A 135 -6.57 -20.58 -12.23
CA HIS A 135 -5.64 -19.51 -12.59
C HIS A 135 -5.83 -18.25 -11.73
N TRP A 136 -7.06 -17.99 -11.28
CA TRP A 136 -7.36 -16.88 -10.38
C TRP A 136 -6.88 -17.14 -8.94
N HIS A 137 -6.93 -18.38 -8.48
CA HIS A 137 -6.67 -18.74 -7.08
C HIS A 137 -5.33 -18.20 -6.52
N PRO A 138 -4.18 -18.28 -7.23
CA PRO A 138 -2.93 -17.69 -6.76
C PRO A 138 -3.02 -16.16 -6.56
N VAL A 139 -3.74 -15.45 -7.43
CA VAL A 139 -3.97 -14.00 -7.30
C VAL A 139 -4.80 -13.72 -6.05
N ALA A 140 -5.91 -14.45 -5.87
CA ALA A 140 -6.79 -14.32 -4.71
C ALA A 140 -6.06 -14.58 -3.38
N GLN A 141 -5.16 -15.58 -3.33
CA GLN A 141 -4.33 -15.84 -2.16
C GLN A 141 -3.42 -14.65 -1.82
N ARG A 142 -2.81 -14.02 -2.82
CA ARG A 142 -1.93 -12.86 -2.63
C ARG A 142 -2.70 -11.61 -2.21
N VAL A 143 -3.87 -11.37 -2.81
CA VAL A 143 -4.79 -10.31 -2.37
C VAL A 143 -5.21 -10.54 -0.92
N THR A 144 -5.58 -11.77 -0.55
CA THR A 144 -5.95 -12.09 0.84
C THR A 144 -4.81 -11.82 1.80
N ALA A 145 -3.58 -12.26 1.48
CA ALA A 145 -2.40 -12.01 2.31
C ALA A 145 -2.13 -10.49 2.48
N LEU A 146 -2.32 -9.70 1.42
CA LEU A 146 -2.17 -8.25 1.48
C LEU A 146 -3.25 -7.57 2.32
N LEU A 147 -4.50 -8.03 2.22
CA LEU A 147 -5.60 -7.53 3.05
C LEU A 147 -5.40 -7.92 4.53
N ASP A 148 -4.89 -9.12 4.81
CA ASP A 148 -4.49 -9.53 6.16
C ASP A 148 -3.36 -8.66 6.70
N TRP A 149 -2.36 -8.34 5.86
CA TRP A 149 -1.29 -7.40 6.22
C TRP A 149 -1.82 -6.00 6.56
N ALA A 150 -2.85 -5.54 5.84
CA ALA A 150 -3.51 -4.25 6.05
C ALA A 150 -4.47 -4.21 7.25
N SER A 151 -4.84 -5.37 7.79
CA SER A 151 -5.68 -5.46 8.99
C SER A 151 -4.96 -5.04 10.29
N VAL A 152 -3.64 -4.90 10.22
CA VAL A 152 -2.80 -4.42 11.32
C VAL A 152 -2.44 -2.95 11.09
N PRO A 153 -2.54 -2.07 12.11
CA PRO A 153 -2.11 -0.67 11.97
C PRO A 153 -0.66 -0.55 11.48
N ARG A 154 -0.42 0.35 10.52
CA ARG A 154 0.89 0.62 9.93
C ARG A 154 1.23 2.10 10.02
N SER A 155 2.51 2.45 9.87
CA SER A 155 2.95 3.86 9.86
C SER A 155 2.34 4.66 8.70
N ILE A 156 1.97 3.98 7.61
CA ILE A 156 1.37 4.59 6.42
C ILE A 156 -0.16 4.68 6.47
N PHE A 157 -0.82 4.01 7.43
CA PHE A 157 -2.27 4.12 7.71
C PHE A 157 -2.57 3.82 9.19
N PRO A 158 -2.19 4.71 10.13
CA PRO A 158 -2.28 4.41 11.56
C PRO A 158 -3.73 4.38 12.09
N ALA A 159 -4.64 5.12 11.48
CA ALA A 159 -6.00 5.34 12.00
C ALA A 159 -7.02 4.30 11.52
N GLU A 160 -6.83 3.74 10.33
CA GLU A 160 -7.87 2.92 9.67
C GLU A 160 -7.26 1.63 9.10
N PRO A 161 -7.05 0.60 9.93
CA PRO A 161 -6.71 -0.72 9.41
C PRO A 161 -7.88 -1.29 8.59
N PHE A 162 -7.54 -2.15 7.62
CA PHE A 162 -8.55 -2.79 6.79
C PHE A 162 -9.42 -3.75 7.60
N ALA A 163 -10.74 -3.61 7.47
CA ALA A 163 -11.71 -4.55 8.01
C ALA A 163 -12.95 -4.67 7.12
N ARG A 164 -13.39 -5.92 6.92
CA ARG A 164 -14.70 -6.23 6.33
C ARG A 164 -15.75 -6.28 7.44
N LEU A 165 -16.70 -5.34 7.41
CA LEU A 165 -17.90 -5.33 8.25
C LEU A 165 -19.09 -5.88 7.45
N GLN A 166 -20.20 -6.20 8.12
CA GLN A 166 -21.37 -6.84 7.48
C GLN A 166 -21.91 -6.07 6.27
N ASP A 167 -21.96 -4.73 6.35
CA ASP A 167 -22.54 -3.87 5.31
C ASP A 167 -21.52 -2.91 4.66
N ARG A 168 -20.26 -2.91 5.11
CA ARG A 168 -19.24 -1.97 4.60
C ARG A 168 -17.82 -2.50 4.77
N MET A 169 -16.92 -1.97 3.94
CA MET A 169 -15.48 -2.12 4.10
C MET A 169 -14.91 -0.81 4.63
N ILE A 170 -14.00 -0.90 5.60
CA ILE A 170 -13.23 0.24 6.12
C ILE A 170 -11.74 -0.06 5.94
N GLY A 171 -10.92 0.98 5.90
CA GLY A 171 -9.48 0.87 5.73
C GLY A 171 -8.95 1.80 4.65
N PRO A 172 -7.66 1.68 4.31
CA PRO A 172 -7.05 2.54 3.31
C PRO A 172 -7.71 2.32 1.95
N ALA A 173 -7.86 3.39 1.17
CA ALA A 173 -8.59 3.38 -0.11
C ALA A 173 -8.10 2.25 -1.05
N TRP A 174 -6.79 2.03 -1.10
CA TRP A 174 -6.18 0.95 -1.89
C TRP A 174 -6.68 -0.44 -1.52
N ALA A 175 -6.85 -0.72 -0.22
CA ALA A 175 -7.29 -2.03 0.25
C ALA A 175 -8.78 -2.24 -0.06
N VAL A 176 -9.60 -1.19 0.10
CA VAL A 176 -11.03 -1.24 -0.19
C VAL A 176 -11.29 -1.46 -1.68
N GLU A 177 -10.60 -0.72 -2.55
CA GLU A 177 -10.76 -0.84 -4.00
C GLU A 177 -10.27 -2.19 -4.52
N LEU A 178 -9.08 -2.63 -4.08
CA LEU A 178 -8.52 -3.92 -4.47
C LEU A 178 -9.41 -5.08 -4.01
N CYS A 179 -9.98 -4.96 -2.80
CA CYS A 179 -10.93 -5.92 -2.28
C CYS A 179 -12.21 -6.00 -3.13
N LYS A 180 -12.77 -4.85 -3.55
CA LYS A 180 -13.98 -4.80 -4.38
C LYS A 180 -13.76 -5.44 -5.75
N SER A 181 -12.67 -5.07 -6.44
CA SER A 181 -12.36 -5.62 -7.76
C SER A 181 -12.02 -7.12 -7.67
N SER A 182 -11.33 -7.54 -6.62
CA SER A 182 -11.06 -8.96 -6.34
C SER A 182 -12.33 -9.76 -6.06
N ASP A 183 -13.25 -9.24 -5.23
CA ASP A 183 -14.54 -9.90 -4.94
C ASP A 183 -15.40 -10.03 -6.20
N ARG A 184 -15.36 -9.05 -7.11
CA ARG A 184 -16.02 -9.11 -8.42
C ARG A 184 -15.47 -10.28 -9.25
N LEU A 185 -14.16 -10.40 -9.39
CA LEU A 185 -13.53 -11.51 -10.10
C LEU A 185 -13.80 -12.87 -9.45
N GLU A 186 -13.75 -12.95 -8.12
CA GLU A 186 -14.08 -14.18 -7.37
C GLU A 186 -15.52 -14.64 -7.66
N SER A 187 -16.46 -13.70 -7.83
CA SER A 187 -17.87 -14.03 -8.11
C SER A 187 -18.09 -14.65 -9.49
N LEU A 188 -17.22 -14.32 -10.46
CA LEU A 188 -17.27 -14.84 -11.84
C LEU A 188 -16.50 -16.15 -11.98
N THR A 189 -15.45 -16.35 -11.19
CA THR A 189 -14.59 -17.53 -11.27
C THR A 189 -15.04 -18.67 -10.37
N ARG A 190 -15.86 -18.39 -9.34
CA ARG A 190 -16.36 -19.42 -8.43
C ARG A 190 -17.65 -20.07 -8.98
N PRO A 191 -17.74 -21.41 -9.04
CA PRO A 191 -18.99 -22.07 -9.41
C PRO A 191 -20.09 -21.75 -8.40
N ALA A 192 -21.29 -21.39 -8.88
CA ALA A 192 -22.49 -21.17 -8.06
C ALA A 192 -22.87 -22.36 -7.16
N ASP A 193 -22.37 -23.56 -7.50
CA ASP A 193 -22.76 -24.85 -6.90
C ASP A 193 -21.67 -25.51 -6.03
N ILE A 194 -20.76 -24.75 -5.41
CA ILE A 194 -20.01 -25.29 -4.27
C ILE A 194 -20.71 -24.83 -3.00
N PRO A 195 -21.71 -25.58 -2.48
CA PRO A 195 -22.20 -25.34 -1.14
C PRO A 195 -21.01 -25.42 -0.19
N ARG A 196 -20.86 -24.40 0.66
CA ARG A 196 -20.16 -24.54 1.94
C ARG A 196 -20.69 -25.83 2.54
N LEU A 197 -19.84 -26.85 2.61
CA LEU A 197 -20.20 -28.21 2.99
C LEU A 197 -21.16 -28.17 4.19
N PHE A 198 -22.25 -28.95 4.14
CA PHE A 198 -23.30 -29.11 5.15
C PHE A 198 -24.42 -28.04 5.16
N LEU A 199 -25.49 -28.27 4.38
CA LEU A 199 -26.89 -28.46 4.85
C LEU A 199 -27.91 -28.24 3.71
N GLN A 200 -28.69 -29.30 3.46
CA GLN A 200 -29.96 -29.41 2.73
C GLN A 200 -29.94 -29.68 1.20
N PRO A 201 -30.76 -30.67 0.75
CA PRO A 201 -31.08 -30.86 -0.66
C PRO A 201 -32.19 -29.89 -1.05
N ARG A 202 -31.98 -29.06 -2.07
CA ARG A 202 -33.02 -28.18 -2.60
C ARG A 202 -33.05 -28.25 -4.12
N GLU A 203 -34.13 -28.90 -4.59
CA GLU A 203 -34.86 -28.79 -5.87
C GLU A 203 -34.09 -28.74 -7.22
N PRO A 204 -34.64 -29.34 -8.28
CA PRO A 204 -34.04 -29.29 -9.62
C PRO A 204 -34.23 -27.88 -10.23
N PHE A 205 -33.23 -27.02 -10.06
CA PHE A 205 -33.24 -25.67 -10.62
C PHE A 205 -32.91 -25.67 -12.12
N ALA A 206 -33.66 -24.84 -12.84
CA ALA A 206 -33.48 -24.52 -14.25
C ALA A 206 -32.03 -24.12 -14.56
N SER A 207 -31.54 -24.60 -15.70
CA SER A 207 -30.25 -24.30 -16.31
C SER A 207 -30.01 -22.80 -16.50
N ARG A 208 -29.62 -22.09 -15.44
CA ARG A 208 -28.84 -20.86 -15.60
C ARG A 208 -27.51 -21.27 -16.23
N SER A 209 -27.15 -20.61 -17.32
CA SER A 209 -25.93 -20.85 -18.09
C SER A 209 -24.76 -21.16 -17.15
N GLN A 210 -24.22 -22.37 -17.26
CA GLN A 210 -23.10 -22.88 -16.45
C GLN A 210 -21.75 -22.28 -16.92
N TYR A 211 -21.82 -21.31 -17.82
CA TYR A 211 -20.70 -20.71 -18.55
C TYR A 211 -20.44 -19.30 -18.04
N VAL A 212 -19.16 -18.95 -17.93
CA VAL A 212 -18.71 -17.60 -17.58
C VAL A 212 -18.85 -16.72 -18.82
N ASP A 213 -19.46 -15.54 -18.67
CA ASP A 213 -19.39 -14.52 -19.72
C ASP A 213 -17.95 -14.00 -19.80
N ILE A 214 -17.26 -14.34 -20.90
CA ILE A 214 -15.85 -14.00 -21.11
C ILE A 214 -15.66 -12.47 -21.14
N ASN A 215 -16.63 -11.71 -21.67
CA ASN A 215 -16.52 -10.26 -21.71
C ASN A 215 -16.60 -9.68 -20.29
N GLU A 216 -17.53 -10.20 -19.47
CA GLU A 216 -17.64 -9.78 -18.07
C GLU A 216 -16.38 -10.13 -17.27
N LEU A 217 -15.78 -11.30 -17.53
CA LEU A 217 -14.52 -11.73 -16.93
C LEU A 217 -13.35 -10.84 -17.37
N TYR A 218 -13.28 -10.47 -18.65
CA TYR A 218 -12.28 -9.57 -19.20
C TYR A 218 -12.38 -8.18 -18.58
N ASP A 219 -13.59 -7.61 -18.54
CA ASP A 219 -13.86 -6.30 -17.94
C ASP A 219 -13.50 -6.26 -16.45
N ALA A 220 -13.89 -7.29 -15.69
CA ALA A 220 -13.53 -7.41 -14.28
C ALA A 220 -12.01 -7.60 -14.08
N GLY A 221 -11.36 -8.33 -14.99
CA GLY A 221 -9.90 -8.49 -15.03
C GLY A 221 -9.20 -7.16 -15.23
N SER A 222 -9.61 -6.40 -16.25
CA SER A 222 -9.07 -5.07 -16.54
C SER A 222 -9.25 -4.12 -15.36
N GLU A 223 -10.45 -4.07 -14.76
CA GLU A 223 -10.68 -3.22 -13.58
C GLU A 223 -9.75 -3.59 -12.42
N PHE A 224 -9.57 -4.88 -12.14
CA PHE A 224 -8.64 -5.32 -11.10
C PHE A 224 -7.19 -4.92 -11.40
N TYR A 225 -6.75 -5.11 -12.64
CA TYR A 225 -5.41 -4.73 -13.09
C TYR A 225 -5.18 -3.22 -12.94
N ASP A 226 -6.12 -2.41 -13.43
CA ASP A 226 -6.03 -0.95 -13.40
C ASP A 226 -5.94 -0.44 -11.95
N VAL A 227 -6.73 -1.02 -11.03
CA VAL A 227 -6.66 -0.70 -9.61
C VAL A 227 -5.28 -1.06 -9.04
N ALA A 228 -4.79 -2.27 -9.29
CA ALA A 228 -3.51 -2.73 -8.76
C ALA A 228 -2.32 -1.92 -9.31
N GLU A 229 -2.32 -1.62 -10.61
CA GLU A 229 -1.29 -0.83 -11.29
C GLU A 229 -1.31 0.63 -10.81
N ARG A 230 -2.50 1.24 -10.70
CA ARG A 230 -2.64 2.60 -10.15
C ARG A 230 -2.03 2.72 -8.76
N TRP A 231 -2.32 1.76 -7.88
CA TRP A 231 -1.77 1.78 -6.52
C TRP A 231 -0.28 1.46 -6.50
N MET A 232 0.21 0.58 -7.37
CA MET A 232 1.65 0.36 -7.55
C MET A 232 2.38 1.68 -7.88
N TYR A 233 1.86 2.44 -8.84
CA TYR A 233 2.42 3.73 -9.22
C TYR A 233 2.44 4.74 -8.06
N LEU A 234 1.36 4.82 -7.28
CA LEU A 234 1.28 5.71 -6.12
C LEU A 234 2.26 5.31 -5.02
N VAL A 235 2.39 4.01 -4.76
CA VAL A 235 3.37 3.45 -3.81
C VAL A 235 4.78 3.82 -4.23
N ASP A 236 5.15 3.62 -5.50
CA ASP A 236 6.48 3.99 -6.02
C ASP A 236 6.78 5.47 -5.85
N ARG A 237 5.79 6.33 -6.09
CA ARG A 237 5.91 7.77 -5.86
C ARG A 237 6.20 8.08 -4.40
N HIS A 238 5.57 7.38 -3.46
CA HIS A 238 5.82 7.55 -2.03
C HIS A 238 7.20 7.03 -1.61
N VAL A 239 7.62 5.86 -2.09
CA VAL A 239 8.97 5.30 -1.87
C VAL A 239 10.04 6.29 -2.34
N HIS A 240 9.88 6.84 -3.55
CA HIS A 240 10.82 7.83 -4.08
C HIS A 240 10.85 9.11 -3.25
N LYS A 241 9.68 9.61 -2.83
CA LYS A 241 9.58 10.80 -1.98
C LYS A 241 10.32 10.58 -0.65
N ILE A 242 10.07 9.48 0.04
CA ILE A 242 10.70 9.17 1.34
C ILE A 242 12.21 8.98 1.17
N THR A 243 12.64 8.31 0.10
CA THR A 243 14.07 8.14 -0.20
C THR A 243 14.78 9.48 -0.39
N LYS A 244 14.13 10.45 -1.06
CA LYS A 244 14.65 11.82 -1.19
C LYS A 244 14.75 12.52 0.16
N GLU A 245 13.74 12.39 1.03
CA GLU A 245 13.78 12.98 2.37
C GLU A 245 14.90 12.38 3.22
N LEU A 246 15.09 11.06 3.19
CA LEU A 246 16.20 10.39 3.87
C LEU A 246 17.57 10.87 3.36
N LEU A 247 17.71 11.07 2.05
CA LEU A 247 18.94 11.62 1.46
C LEU A 247 19.18 13.06 1.92
N ASN A 248 18.14 13.89 1.97
CA ASN A 248 18.23 15.27 2.44
C ASN A 248 18.61 15.34 3.92
N LEU A 249 18.00 14.50 4.76
CA LEU A 249 18.36 14.39 6.18
C LEU A 249 19.80 13.91 6.36
N SER A 250 20.23 12.94 5.55
CA SER A 250 21.61 12.45 5.57
C SER A 250 22.60 13.56 5.22
N ARG A 251 22.29 14.37 4.21
CA ARG A 251 23.11 15.53 3.83
C ARG A 251 23.14 16.60 4.92
N LEU A 252 22.00 16.87 5.54
CA LEU A 252 21.90 17.82 6.66
C LEU A 252 22.78 17.36 7.82
N LEU A 253 22.66 16.10 8.25
CA LEU A 253 23.51 15.50 9.29
C LEU A 253 25.00 15.60 8.97
N LEU A 254 25.39 15.30 7.73
CA LEU A 254 26.79 15.40 7.34
C LEU A 254 27.28 16.85 7.33
N SER A 255 26.43 17.79 6.89
CA SER A 255 26.79 19.22 6.86
C SER A 255 26.96 19.83 8.25
N THR A 256 26.10 19.45 9.21
CA THR A 256 26.22 19.92 10.60
C THR A 256 27.48 19.38 11.25
N LEU A 257 27.80 18.10 11.04
CA LEU A 257 29.02 17.48 11.56
C LEU A 257 30.33 18.01 10.95
N VAL A 258 30.29 18.54 9.73
CA VAL A 258 31.48 19.07 9.03
C VAL A 258 31.73 20.53 9.40
N ASN A 259 30.70 21.35 9.61
CA ASN A 259 30.86 22.77 9.90
C ASN A 259 31.44 23.05 11.30
N ASP A 260 31.19 22.19 12.29
CA ASP A 260 31.75 22.34 13.64
C ASP A 260 33.26 22.06 13.74
N ARG A 261 33.87 21.50 12.69
CA ARG A 261 35.32 21.19 12.67
C ARG A 261 36.22 22.35 12.25
N TRP A 262 35.68 23.52 11.92
CA TRP A 262 36.46 24.63 11.34
C TRP A 262 36.34 25.98 12.06
N THR A 263 35.66 26.05 13.20
CA THR A 263 35.50 27.30 13.99
C THR A 263 36.06 27.24 15.42
N ALA A 264 36.97 26.29 15.70
CA ALA A 264 37.73 26.24 16.95
C ALA A 264 39.22 26.55 16.71
#